data_AF-A0A3A4VLL9-F1
#
_entry.id   AF-A0A3A4VLL9-F1
#
_cell.length_a   1.000
_cell.length_b   1.000
_cell.length_c   1.000
_cell.angle_alpha   90.00
_cell.angle_beta   90.00
_cell.angle_gamma   90.00
#
_symmetry.space_group_name_H-M   'P 1'
#
loop_
_entity.id
_entity.type
_entity.pdbx_description
1 polymer ?
#
loop_
_entity_poly.entity_id
_entity_poly.type
_entity_poly.pdbx_seq_one_letter_code
_entity_poly.pdbx_strand_id
1 'polypeptide(L)'
;MLPKTVKDNLLKTLGIESADQDKQEEFLSSFEDLISAVVLDLILESLTDEEKETFLKLNAQDSIGEKAINYALEKIPNLEGKIGEKVKEEILALN
;
A
#
# COMPACT_ATOMS: atom_id res chain seq x y z
N MET A 1 -2.33 6.90 6.14
CA MET A 1 -3.54 6.06 5.99
C MET A 1 -3.67 5.67 4.52
N LEU A 2 -3.83 4.38 4.21
CA LEU A 2 -3.93 3.92 2.81
C LEU A 2 -5.22 4.40 2.13
N PRO A 3 -5.17 4.81 0.84
CA PRO A 3 -6.37 5.08 0.06
C PRO A 3 -7.33 3.89 0.05
N LYS A 4 -8.63 4.17 0.01
CA LYS A 4 -9.67 3.14 0.04
C LYS A 4 -9.48 2.07 -1.05
N THR A 5 -9.12 2.49 -2.26
CA THR A 5 -8.94 1.58 -3.39
C THR A 5 -7.78 0.60 -3.19
N VAL A 6 -6.69 1.05 -2.56
CA VAL A 6 -5.56 0.18 -2.13
C VAL A 6 -6.04 -0.83 -1.09
N LYS A 7 -6.81 -0.38 -0.09
CA LYS A 7 -7.37 -1.29 0.94
C LYS A 7 -8.29 -2.33 0.31
N ASP A 8 -9.23 -1.92 -0.54
CA ASP A 8 -10.18 -2.82 -1.19
C ASP A 8 -9.45 -3.87 -2.06
N ASN A 9 -8.41 -3.47 -2.80
CA ASN A 9 -7.61 -4.38 -3.61
C ASN A 9 -6.81 -5.36 -2.74
N LEU A 10 -6.22 -4.88 -1.65
CA LEU A 10 -5.48 -5.71 -0.70
C LEU A 10 -6.38 -6.78 -0.08
N LEU A 11 -7.55 -6.39 0.44
CA LEU A 11 -8.53 -7.32 1.03
C LEU A 11 -8.96 -8.39 0.01
N LYS A 12 -9.21 -7.98 -1.24
CA LYS A 12 -9.57 -8.90 -2.33
C LYS A 12 -8.45 -9.86 -2.69
N THR A 13 -7.20 -9.37 -2.78
CA THR A 13 -6.03 -10.19 -3.15
C THR A 13 -5.75 -11.26 -2.09
N LEU A 14 -6.04 -10.92 -0.84
CA LEU A 14 -5.90 -11.79 0.31
C LEU A 14 -7.13 -12.69 0.56
N GLY A 15 -8.23 -12.48 -0.19
CA GLY A 15 -9.45 -13.30 -0.11
C GLY A 15 -10.29 -13.06 1.15
N ILE A 16 -10.19 -11.87 1.76
CA ILE A 16 -10.90 -11.52 3.00
C ILE A 16 -11.95 -10.41 2.80
N GLU A 17 -12.22 -10.01 1.56
CA GLU A 17 -13.19 -8.97 1.21
C GLU A 17 -14.65 -9.31 1.58
N SER A 18 -14.93 -10.60 1.80
CA SER A 18 -16.24 -11.12 2.22
C SER A 18 -16.36 -11.27 3.75
N ALA A 19 -15.28 -11.09 4.49
CA ALA A 19 -15.32 -11.05 5.94
C ALA A 19 -16.10 -9.82 6.43
N ASP A 20 -16.63 -9.90 7.66
CA ASP A 20 -17.20 -8.73 8.34
C ASP A 20 -16.14 -7.63 8.53
N GLN A 21 -16.61 -6.39 8.69
CA GLN A 21 -15.74 -5.21 8.76
C GLN A 21 -14.72 -5.31 9.90
N ASP A 22 -15.12 -5.84 11.06
CA ASP A 22 -14.25 -5.98 12.23
C ASP A 22 -13.04 -6.87 11.91
N LYS A 23 -13.24 -8.01 11.22
CA LYS A 23 -12.15 -8.88 10.80
C LYS A 23 -11.26 -8.27 9.73
N GLN A 24 -11.83 -7.47 8.82
CA GLN A 24 -11.04 -6.76 7.82
C GLN A 24 -10.11 -5.74 8.51
N GLU A 25 -10.62 -4.99 9.48
CA GLU A 25 -9.84 -4.01 10.24
C GLU A 25 -8.79 -4.69 11.13
N GLU A 26 -9.15 -5.77 11.82
CA GLU A 26 -8.22 -6.56 12.63
C GLU A 26 -7.05 -7.09 11.79
N PHE A 27 -7.34 -7.62 10.61
CA PHE A 27 -6.32 -8.09 9.69
C PHE A 27 -5.41 -6.94 9.23
N LEU A 28 -5.99 -5.85 8.73
CA LEU A 28 -5.21 -4.71 8.23
C LEU A 28 -4.33 -4.10 9.32
N SER A 29 -4.84 -4.05 10.56
CA SER A 29 -4.08 -3.56 11.70
C SER A 29 -2.96 -4.53 12.10
N SER A 30 -3.20 -5.85 12.05
CA SER A 30 -2.19 -6.87 12.37
C SER A 30 -0.99 -6.85 11.42
N PHE A 31 -1.17 -6.36 10.19
CA PHE A 31 -0.13 -6.27 9.18
C PHE A 31 0.22 -4.82 8.81
N GLU A 32 -0.18 -3.82 9.60
CA GLU A 32 -0.03 -2.39 9.24
C GLU A 32 1.42 -2.01 8.91
N ASP A 33 2.38 -2.44 9.75
CA ASP A 33 3.80 -2.17 9.54
C ASP A 33 4.33 -2.82 8.27
N LEU A 34 3.95 -4.09 8.03
CA LEU A 34 4.34 -4.82 6.84
C LEU A 34 3.78 -4.16 5.57
N ILE A 35 2.49 -3.84 5.57
CA ILE A 35 1.82 -3.20 4.45
C ILE A 35 2.47 -1.84 4.18
N SER A 36 2.76 -1.06 5.22
CA SER A 36 3.40 0.24 5.09
C SER A 36 4.80 0.14 4.49
N ALA A 37 5.60 -0.84 4.93
CA ALA A 37 6.93 -1.11 4.37
C ALA A 37 6.84 -1.52 2.90
N VAL A 38 5.98 -2.48 2.55
CA VAL A 38 5.79 -2.95 1.18
C VAL A 38 5.33 -1.81 0.25
N VAL A 39 4.39 -0.98 0.71
CA VAL A 39 3.93 0.17 -0.07
C VAL A 39 5.07 1.15 -0.32
N LEU A 40 5.84 1.50 0.71
CA LEU A 40 6.95 2.42 0.56
C LEU A 40 8.03 1.88 -0.38
N ASP A 41 8.44 0.63 -0.20
CA ASP A 41 9.48 -0.01 -1.02
C ASP A 41 9.04 -0.11 -2.48
N LEU A 42 7.83 -0.60 -2.75
CA LEU A 42 7.32 -0.69 -4.13
C LEU A 42 7.27 0.67 -4.82
N ILE A 43 6.88 1.73 -4.10
CA ILE A 43 6.85 3.07 -4.66
C ILE A 43 8.28 3.54 -4.96
N LEU A 44 9.19 3.44 -3.99
CA LEU A 44 10.56 3.90 -4.16
C LEU A 44 11.34 3.09 -5.21
N GLU A 45 11.02 1.82 -5.43
CA GLU A 45 11.62 1.01 -6.49
C GLU A 45 11.03 1.29 -7.88
N SER A 46 9.76 1.67 -7.94
CA SER A 46 9.05 1.88 -9.22
C SER A 46 9.20 3.29 -9.80
N LEU A 47 9.51 4.29 -8.97
CA LEU A 47 9.68 5.68 -9.39
C LEU A 47 11.09 5.97 -9.92
N THR A 48 11.20 6.93 -10.84
CA THR A 48 12.48 7.55 -11.20
C THR A 48 13.01 8.46 -10.07
N ASP A 49 14.28 8.84 -10.10
CA ASP A 49 14.86 9.69 -9.04
C ASP A 49 14.14 11.05 -8.89
N GLU A 50 13.76 11.68 -10.00
CA GLU A 50 12.98 12.93 -9.98
C GLU A 50 11.58 12.74 -9.37
N GLU A 51 10.95 11.60 -9.64
CA GLU A 51 9.63 11.27 -9.09
C GLU A 51 9.73 10.89 -7.61
N LYS A 52 10.80 10.21 -7.18
CA LYS A 52 11.08 9.92 -5.76
C LYS A 52 11.24 11.21 -4.97
N GLU A 53 11.98 12.19 -5.50
CA GLU A 53 12.09 13.50 -4.84
C GLU A 53 10.71 14.15 -4.66
N THR A 54 9.86 14.09 -5.69
CA THR A 54 8.51 14.65 -5.63
C THR A 54 7.66 13.91 -4.61
N PHE A 55 7.70 12.58 -4.63
CA PHE A 55 7.01 11.72 -3.67
C PHE A 55 7.43 12.02 -2.23
N LEU A 56 8.74 12.09 -1.94
CA LEU A 56 9.26 12.38 -0.60
C LEU A 56 8.89 13.79 -0.13
N LYS A 57 8.89 14.79 -1.03
CA LYS A 57 8.42 16.15 -0.72
C LYS A 57 6.93 16.15 -0.35
N LEU A 58 6.09 15.42 -1.10
CA LEU A 58 4.67 15.28 -0.79
C LEU A 58 4.46 14.53 0.54
N ASN A 59 5.24 13.48 0.78
CA ASN A 59 5.15 12.67 2.00
C ASN A 59 5.58 13.47 3.25
N ALA A 60 6.57 14.35 3.14
CA ALA A 60 6.98 15.23 4.23
C ALA A 60 5.96 16.34 4.55
N GLN A 61 5.14 16.74 3.57
CA GLN A 61 4.13 17.79 3.73
C GLN A 61 2.79 17.28 4.26
N ASP A 62 2.54 15.97 4.15
CA ASP A 62 1.29 15.34 4.51
C ASP A 62 1.53 14.28 5.58
N SER A 63 1.18 14.59 6.83
CA SER A 63 1.37 13.68 7.97
C SER A 63 0.60 12.36 7.84
N ILE A 64 -0.37 12.27 6.94
CA ILE A 64 -1.17 11.07 6.67
C ILE A 64 -0.64 10.32 5.43
N GLY A 65 0.18 10.98 4.60
CA GLY A 65 0.79 10.42 3.39
C GLY A 65 -0.15 10.24 2.20
N GLU A 66 -1.39 10.75 2.27
CA GLU A 66 -2.42 10.54 1.25
C GLU A 66 -2.00 11.15 -0.09
N LYS A 67 -1.46 12.37 -0.10
CA LYS A 67 -0.98 13.03 -1.33
C LYS A 67 0.17 12.28 -1.98
N ALA A 68 1.09 11.75 -1.18
CA ALA A 68 2.23 11.01 -1.68
C ALA A 68 1.79 9.69 -2.34
N ILE A 69 0.88 8.96 -1.69
CA ILE A 69 0.35 7.72 -2.26
C ILE A 69 -0.49 7.99 -3.51
N ASN A 70 -1.31 9.05 -3.54
CA ASN A 70 -2.07 9.41 -4.75
C ASN A 70 -1.14 9.76 -5.93
N TYR A 71 -0.07 10.51 -5.68
CA TYR A 71 0.96 10.74 -6.69
C TYR A 71 1.58 9.43 -7.20
N ALA A 72 1.89 8.51 -6.30
CA ALA A 72 2.44 7.21 -6.68
C ALA A 72 1.45 6.38 -7.52
N LEU A 73 0.15 6.42 -7.20
CA LEU A 73 -0.91 5.75 -7.96
C LEU A 73 -1.04 6.31 -9.40
N GLU A 74 -0.82 7.61 -9.59
CA GLU A 74 -0.83 8.23 -10.92
C GLU A 74 0.40 7.85 -11.75
N LYS A 75 1.54 7.64 -11.10
CA LYS A 75 2.83 7.37 -11.76
C LYS A 75 3.09 5.89 -12.02
N ILE A 76 2.63 5.02 -11.14
CA ILE A 76 2.96 3.60 -11.18
C ILE A 76 1.72 2.83 -11.65
N PRO A 77 1.75 2.28 -12.89
CA PRO A 77 0.64 1.48 -13.40
C PRO A 77 0.39 0.27 -12.51
N ASN A 78 -0.88 0.04 -12.19
CA ASN A 78 -1.34 -1.10 -11.39
C ASN A 78 -0.65 -1.22 -10.00
N LEU A 79 -0.27 -0.09 -9.39
CA LEU A 79 0.35 -0.09 -8.06
C LEU A 79 -0.51 -0.82 -7.02
N GLU A 80 -1.83 -0.65 -7.05
CA GLU A 80 -2.75 -1.29 -6.11
C GLU A 80 -2.67 -2.82 -6.15
N GLY A 81 -2.63 -3.40 -7.35
CA GLY A 81 -2.47 -4.84 -7.54
C GLY A 81 -1.08 -5.32 -7.12
N LYS A 82 -0.03 -4.53 -7.42
CA LYS A 82 1.34 -4.86 -6.99
C LYS A 82 1.48 -4.88 -5.47
N ILE A 83 0.85 -3.93 -4.77
CA ILE A 83 0.81 -3.91 -3.30
C ILE A 83 0.12 -5.18 -2.78
N GLY A 84 -1.04 -5.53 -3.34
CA GLY A 84 -1.78 -6.74 -2.95
C GLY A 84 -0.95 -8.01 -3.07
N GLU A 85 -0.34 -8.24 -4.25
CA GLU A 85 0.48 -9.43 -4.51
C GLU A 85 1.72 -9.46 -3.62
N LYS A 86 2.43 -8.33 -3.48
CA LYS A 86 3.65 -8.27 -2.68
C LYS A 86 3.37 -8.49 -1.19
N VAL A 87 2.31 -7.89 -0.64
CA VAL A 87 1.92 -8.15 0.76
C VAL A 87 1.56 -9.62 0.95
N LYS A 88 0.84 -10.23 0.01
CA LYS A 88 0.51 -11.66 0.06
C LYS A 88 1.76 -12.53 0.07
N GLU A 89 2.73 -12.24 -0.80
CA GLU A 89 4.02 -12.94 -0.83
C GLU A 89 4.76 -12.85 0.52
N GLU A 90 4.86 -11.65 1.10
CA GLU A 90 5.52 -11.45 2.39
C GLU A 90 4.79 -12.17 3.53
N ILE A 91 3.45 -12.14 3.56
CA ILE A 91 2.66 -12.89 4.56
C ILE A 91 2.88 -14.40 4.43
N LEU A 92 2.95 -14.93 3.21
CA LEU A 92 3.23 -16.35 2.98
C LEU A 92 4.66 -16.74 3.39
N ALA A 93 5.63 -15.83 3.25
CA ALA A 93 7.02 -16.07 3.65
C ALA A 93 7.24 -16.07 5.18
N LEU A 94 6.32 -15.46 5.94
CA LEU A 94 6.33 -15.46 7.40
C LEU A 94 5.77 -16.74 8.04
N ASN A 95 5.10 -17.59 7.26
CA ASN A 95 4.47 -18.85 7.70
C ASN A 95 5.27 -20.09 7.28
#